data_AF-A0A4R2L2Y8-F1
#
_entry.id   AF-A0A4R2L2Y8-F1
#
_cell.length_a   1.000
_cell.length_b   1.000
_cell.length_c   1.000
_cell.angle_alpha   90.00
_cell.angle_beta   90.00
_cell.angle_gamma   90.00
#
_symmetry.space_group_name_H-M   'P 1'
#
loop_
_entity.id
_entity.type
_entity.pdbx_description
1 polymer ?
#
loop_
_entity_poly.entity_id
_entity_poly.type
_entity_poly.pdbx_seq_one_letter_code
_entity_poly.pdbx_strand_id
1 'polypeptide(L)'
;MRIRPSFRVRRSMCTALLALAAVATGAPAHAASLSWTWSYAGAGITASGTFVTEDTPDALGYYLITGIAGTRNGETITGLQPSGTSVPGNEPFHVDNLVRLGTEQLTGDGFGYSTSGGNYATPFFASFLPTPGYLEVFSAPPFIPGASNLGPEDSELPVNFTATLLTIPEPGSYALALAGLAALGVLRGRSRTLAGAHRLSA
;
A
#
# COMPACT_ATOMS: atom_id res chain seq x y z
N MET A 1 74.18 35.84 -28.40
CA MET A 1 72.70 35.69 -28.43
C MET A 1 72.40 34.21 -28.27
N ARG A 2 71.71 33.64 -27.28
CA ARG A 2 71.01 34.03 -26.03
C ARG A 2 70.95 32.74 -25.16
N ILE A 3 71.24 32.85 -23.85
CA ILE A 3 70.48 32.33 -22.68
C ILE A 3 70.30 30.79 -22.45
N ARG A 4 70.83 30.27 -21.31
CA ARG A 4 70.44 29.03 -20.55
C ARG A 4 69.03 29.22 -19.90
N PRO A 5 68.21 28.24 -19.42
CA PRO A 5 68.55 26.95 -18.77
C PRO A 5 67.52 25.78 -18.94
N SER A 6 67.74 24.72 -18.16
CA SER A 6 66.95 23.50 -17.91
C SER A 6 65.46 23.69 -17.57
N PHE A 7 64.60 22.74 -17.97
CA PHE A 7 63.41 22.35 -17.20
C PHE A 7 63.09 20.85 -17.41
N ARG A 8 63.28 20.04 -16.36
CA ARG A 8 62.56 18.78 -16.16
C ARG A 8 61.13 19.15 -15.75
N VAL A 9 60.12 18.64 -16.45
CA VAL A 9 58.74 18.67 -15.94
C VAL A 9 58.20 17.24 -15.96
N ARG A 10 58.11 16.66 -14.76
CA ARG A 10 57.25 15.53 -14.45
C ARG A 10 55.79 16.00 -14.60
N ARG A 11 54.98 15.29 -15.38
CA ARG A 11 53.51 15.34 -15.31
C ARG A 11 53.05 13.89 -15.19
N SER A 12 52.92 13.41 -13.97
CA SER A 12 51.66 13.38 -13.22
C SER A 12 50.65 12.43 -13.86
N MET A 13 50.61 11.20 -13.31
CA MET A 13 49.40 10.39 -13.16
C MET A 13 48.22 11.31 -12.82
N CYS A 14 47.15 11.24 -13.61
CA CYS A 14 45.79 11.54 -13.18
C CYS A 14 44.87 11.38 -14.38
N THR A 15 44.16 10.26 -14.47
CA THR A 15 42.72 10.13 -14.84
C THR A 15 42.45 8.75 -15.42
N ALA A 16 42.15 7.78 -14.56
CA ALA A 16 41.39 6.60 -14.97
C ALA A 16 40.74 6.01 -13.72
N LEU A 17 39.60 6.57 -13.30
CA LEU A 17 38.60 5.91 -12.42
C LEU A 17 37.41 6.86 -12.24
N LEU A 18 36.61 7.01 -13.30
CA LEU A 18 35.29 7.62 -13.25
C LEU A 18 34.43 6.97 -14.34
N ALA A 19 34.16 5.67 -14.16
CA ALA A 19 33.22 4.94 -15.01
C ALA A 19 32.66 3.73 -14.25
N LEU A 20 31.90 3.97 -13.18
CA LEU A 20 30.87 3.03 -12.73
C LEU A 20 29.82 3.76 -11.88
N ALA A 21 29.16 4.75 -12.47
CA ALA A 21 28.05 5.45 -11.83
C ALA A 21 27.04 5.92 -12.90
N ALA A 22 26.42 4.98 -13.62
CA ALA A 22 25.22 5.26 -14.42
C ALA A 22 24.65 3.99 -15.06
N VAL A 23 23.98 3.11 -14.29
CA VAL A 23 22.84 2.33 -14.80
C VAL A 23 21.86 2.13 -13.65
N ALA A 24 21.10 3.18 -13.35
CA ALA A 24 19.84 3.09 -12.61
C ALA A 24 18.82 3.98 -13.32
N THR A 25 18.73 3.88 -14.64
CA THR A 25 17.69 4.56 -15.42
C THR A 25 16.41 3.74 -15.35
N GLY A 26 15.49 4.17 -14.49
CA GLY A 26 14.05 4.00 -14.67
C GLY A 26 13.52 2.58 -14.71
N ALA A 27 13.70 1.80 -13.63
CA ALA A 27 12.66 0.81 -13.34
C ALA A 27 11.35 1.59 -13.13
N PRO A 28 10.22 1.20 -13.75
CA PRO A 28 8.94 1.80 -13.40
C PRO A 28 8.78 1.65 -11.89
N ALA A 29 8.53 2.75 -11.19
CA ALA A 29 8.07 2.64 -9.82
C ALA A 29 6.78 1.83 -9.89
N HIS A 30 6.82 0.58 -9.42
CA HIS A 30 5.59 -0.16 -9.18
C HIS A 30 4.76 0.71 -8.25
N ALA A 31 3.51 1.01 -8.62
CA ALA A 31 2.57 1.65 -7.71
C ALA A 31 2.61 0.83 -6.42
N ALA A 32 3.03 1.44 -5.31
CA ALA A 32 3.10 0.68 -4.08
C ALA A 32 1.66 0.38 -3.67
N SER A 33 1.48 -0.78 -3.05
CA SER A 33 0.20 -1.20 -2.53
C SER A 33 0.34 -1.40 -1.03
N LEU A 34 -0.69 -1.01 -0.29
CA LEU A 34 -0.74 -1.26 1.15
C LEU A 34 -1.58 -2.48 1.45
N SER A 35 -1.10 -3.29 2.38
CA SER A 35 -1.84 -4.44 2.88
C SER A 35 -2.55 -4.07 4.18
N TRP A 36 -3.79 -4.50 4.33
CA TRP A 36 -4.60 -4.27 5.53
C TRP A 36 -5.14 -5.60 6.04
N THR A 37 -5.43 -5.67 7.34
CA THR A 37 -6.34 -6.66 7.91
C THR A 37 -7.65 -5.98 8.23
N TRP A 38 -8.76 -6.65 7.97
CA TRP A 38 -10.09 -6.16 8.30
C TRP A 38 -10.95 -7.27 8.89
N SER A 39 -11.94 -6.87 9.67
CA SER A 39 -12.98 -7.75 10.18
C SER A 39 -14.25 -6.98 10.49
N TYR A 40 -15.37 -7.70 10.47
CA TYR A 40 -16.58 -7.23 11.11
C TYR A 40 -17.40 -8.38 11.67
N ALA A 41 -18.20 -8.07 12.68
CA ALA A 41 -19.09 -9.03 13.31
C ALA A 41 -20.39 -8.37 13.77
N GLY A 42 -21.47 -9.15 13.76
CA GLY A 42 -22.82 -8.75 14.17
C GLY A 42 -23.64 -9.98 14.56
N ALA A 43 -24.96 -9.81 14.70
CA ALA A 43 -25.84 -10.92 15.01
C ALA A 43 -25.84 -11.97 13.89
N GLY A 44 -25.20 -13.13 14.11
CA GLY A 44 -25.10 -14.20 13.12
C GLY A 44 -24.14 -13.91 11.95
N ILE A 45 -23.34 -12.85 12.05
CA ILE A 45 -22.41 -12.42 11.01
C ILE A 45 -20.99 -12.38 11.59
N THR A 46 -20.05 -13.01 10.90
CA THR A 46 -18.61 -12.86 11.14
C THR A 46 -17.90 -12.90 9.80
N ALA A 47 -17.15 -11.84 9.50
CA ALA A 47 -16.32 -11.78 8.31
C ALA A 47 -14.96 -11.19 8.66
N SER A 48 -13.93 -11.67 7.96
CA SER A 48 -12.58 -11.16 8.13
C SER A 48 -11.72 -11.49 6.94
N GLY A 49 -10.65 -10.72 6.78
CA GLY A 49 -9.79 -10.86 5.63
C GLY A 49 -8.67 -9.84 5.56
N THR A 50 -8.14 -9.69 4.36
CA THR A 50 -7.16 -8.66 4.01
C THR A 50 -7.67 -7.80 2.86
N PHE A 51 -7.24 -6.54 2.86
CA PHE A 51 -7.32 -5.69 1.68
C PHE A 51 -5.94 -5.49 1.08
N VAL A 52 -5.93 -5.30 -0.22
CA VAL A 52 -4.87 -4.58 -0.93
C VAL A 52 -5.47 -3.25 -1.34
N THR A 53 -4.79 -2.15 -1.00
CA THR A 53 -5.18 -0.80 -1.43
C THR A 53 -4.08 -0.14 -2.23
N GLU A 54 -4.41 0.94 -2.94
CA GLU A 54 -3.43 1.93 -3.38
C GLU A 54 -2.64 2.49 -2.17
N ASP A 55 -1.44 3.00 -2.41
CA ASP A 55 -0.56 3.58 -1.36
C ASP A 55 -0.84 5.04 -1.04
N THR A 56 -1.59 5.72 -1.90
CA THR A 56 -1.87 7.15 -1.78
C THR A 56 -3.34 7.33 -1.46
N PRO A 57 -3.68 7.91 -0.29
CA PRO A 57 -5.07 8.20 0.00
C PRO A 57 -5.57 9.40 -0.84
N ASP A 58 -6.87 9.48 -1.01
CA ASP A 58 -7.54 10.64 -1.58
C ASP A 58 -7.45 11.88 -0.65
N ALA A 59 -8.04 12.99 -1.10
CA ALA A 59 -8.05 14.24 -0.33
C ALA A 59 -8.79 14.14 1.03
N LEU A 60 -9.60 13.11 1.24
CA LEU A 60 -10.35 12.84 2.45
C LEU A 60 -9.70 11.75 3.33
N GLY A 61 -8.56 11.21 2.90
CA GLY A 61 -7.79 10.20 3.63
C GLY A 61 -8.20 8.75 3.34
N TYR A 62 -9.02 8.51 2.32
CA TYR A 62 -9.43 7.15 1.92
C TYR A 62 -8.48 6.53 0.92
N TYR A 63 -8.15 5.27 1.13
CA TYR A 63 -7.39 4.43 0.23
C TYR A 63 -8.37 3.57 -0.58
N LEU A 64 -8.16 3.52 -1.90
CA LEU A 64 -8.94 2.67 -2.79
C LEU A 64 -8.55 1.20 -2.60
N ILE A 65 -9.52 0.37 -2.22
CA ILE A 65 -9.38 -1.08 -2.17
C ILE A 65 -9.39 -1.61 -3.59
N THR A 66 -8.32 -2.29 -3.97
CA THR A 66 -8.13 -2.89 -5.29
C THR A 66 -8.14 -4.42 -5.24
N GLY A 67 -8.04 -5.00 -4.04
CA GLY A 67 -8.13 -6.44 -3.84
C GLY A 67 -8.65 -6.79 -2.45
N ILE A 68 -9.34 -7.92 -2.37
CA ILE A 68 -9.90 -8.47 -1.13
C ILE A 68 -9.67 -9.99 -1.11
N ALA A 69 -9.37 -10.50 0.08
CA ALA A 69 -9.38 -11.93 0.36
C ALA A 69 -9.95 -12.12 1.77
N GLY A 70 -10.60 -13.25 2.04
CA GLY A 70 -11.16 -13.51 3.36
C GLY A 70 -12.29 -14.51 3.34
N THR A 71 -13.05 -14.52 4.43
CA THR A 71 -14.27 -15.32 4.54
C THR A 71 -15.39 -14.54 5.20
N ARG A 72 -16.64 -14.90 4.89
CA ARG A 72 -17.84 -14.49 5.60
C ARG A 72 -18.59 -15.73 6.05
N ASN A 73 -18.82 -15.89 7.35
CA ASN A 73 -19.47 -17.07 7.94
C ASN A 73 -18.87 -18.40 7.45
N GLY A 74 -17.55 -18.42 7.19
CA GLY A 74 -16.84 -19.59 6.66
C GLY A 74 -16.90 -19.75 5.14
N GLU A 75 -17.72 -18.98 4.41
CA GLU A 75 -17.70 -18.94 2.94
C GLU A 75 -16.52 -18.10 2.44
N THR A 76 -15.84 -18.58 1.41
CA THR A 76 -14.69 -17.89 0.83
C THR A 76 -15.14 -16.67 0.03
N ILE A 77 -14.47 -15.54 0.21
CA ILE A 77 -14.66 -14.36 -0.64
C ILE A 77 -14.00 -14.62 -2.00
N THR A 78 -14.77 -14.48 -3.08
CA THR A 78 -14.35 -14.84 -4.45
C THR A 78 -14.07 -13.65 -5.35
N GLY A 79 -14.53 -12.46 -4.98
CA GLY A 79 -14.29 -11.25 -5.78
C GLY A 79 -14.70 -9.97 -5.07
N LEU A 80 -14.02 -8.88 -5.42
CA LEU A 80 -14.40 -7.51 -5.07
C LEU A 80 -15.39 -6.99 -6.12
N GLN A 81 -16.49 -6.37 -5.67
CA GLN A 81 -17.41 -5.69 -6.56
C GLN A 81 -16.74 -4.43 -7.13
N PRO A 82 -16.80 -4.15 -8.44
CA PRO A 82 -16.21 -2.94 -9.00
C PRO A 82 -16.81 -1.65 -8.41
N SER A 83 -15.97 -0.65 -8.14
CA SER A 83 -16.44 0.66 -7.66
C SER A 83 -17.38 1.31 -8.68
N GLY A 84 -18.39 2.03 -8.18
CA GLY A 84 -19.43 2.66 -9.01
C GLY A 84 -20.49 1.70 -9.53
N THR A 85 -20.52 0.46 -9.03
CA THR A 85 -21.54 -0.54 -9.38
C THR A 85 -22.24 -1.07 -8.14
N SER A 86 -23.47 -1.54 -8.30
CA SER A 86 -24.24 -2.21 -7.24
C SER A 86 -23.94 -3.70 -7.22
N VAL A 87 -23.98 -4.31 -6.03
CA VAL A 87 -24.10 -5.77 -5.92
C VAL A 87 -25.53 -6.19 -6.29
N PRO A 88 -25.73 -7.40 -6.84
CA PRO A 88 -27.06 -7.91 -7.14
C PRO A 88 -28.00 -7.88 -5.92
N GLY A 89 -29.21 -7.35 -6.11
CA GLY A 89 -30.23 -7.24 -5.05
C GLY A 89 -30.12 -5.98 -4.19
N ASN A 90 -29.04 -5.21 -4.33
CA ASN A 90 -28.85 -3.96 -3.59
C ASN A 90 -28.93 -2.71 -4.50
N GLU A 91 -29.47 -2.83 -5.70
CA GLU A 91 -29.65 -1.68 -6.58
C GLU A 91 -30.57 -0.62 -5.95
N PRO A 92 -30.37 0.69 -6.20
CA PRO A 92 -29.33 1.29 -7.03
C PRO A 92 -28.07 1.68 -6.23
N PHE A 93 -27.86 1.16 -5.02
CA PHE A 93 -26.76 1.59 -4.17
C PHE A 93 -25.43 1.05 -4.68
N HIS A 94 -24.53 1.95 -5.04
CA HIS A 94 -23.22 1.61 -5.56
C HIS A 94 -22.21 1.49 -4.42
N VAL A 95 -21.16 0.69 -4.63
CA VAL A 95 -20.01 0.64 -3.71
C VAL A 95 -18.89 1.54 -4.22
N ASP A 96 -18.09 2.12 -3.33
CA ASP A 96 -16.95 2.95 -3.69
C ASP A 96 -15.60 2.26 -3.46
N ASN A 97 -15.58 1.23 -2.62
CA ASN A 97 -14.41 0.47 -2.20
C ASN A 97 -13.36 1.33 -1.49
N LEU A 98 -13.79 2.26 -0.64
CA LEU A 98 -12.90 3.15 0.10
C LEU A 98 -12.73 2.71 1.55
N VAL A 99 -11.48 2.71 2.04
CA VAL A 99 -11.15 2.47 3.45
C VAL A 99 -10.20 3.55 3.99
N ARG A 100 -10.38 3.98 5.24
CA ARG A 100 -9.44 4.89 5.92
C ARG A 100 -9.08 4.43 7.33
N LEU A 101 -8.03 5.05 7.86
CA LEU A 101 -7.65 4.93 9.27
C LEU A 101 -8.61 5.75 10.15
N GLY A 102 -8.79 5.33 11.40
CA GLY A 102 -9.57 6.07 12.41
C GLY A 102 -10.88 5.38 12.80
N THR A 103 -11.86 6.16 13.25
CA THR A 103 -13.11 5.67 13.87
C THR A 103 -14.22 5.38 12.86
N GLU A 104 -14.22 6.08 11.74
CA GLU A 104 -15.16 5.92 10.63
C GLU A 104 -14.37 5.49 9.40
N GLN A 105 -14.22 4.19 9.18
CA GLN A 105 -13.26 3.64 8.25
C GLN A 105 -13.84 3.41 6.86
N LEU A 106 -15.16 3.34 6.74
CA LEU A 106 -15.87 3.20 5.47
C LEU A 106 -16.75 4.43 5.23
N THR A 107 -17.10 4.65 3.98
CA THR A 107 -18.12 5.63 3.57
C THR A 107 -19.52 5.04 3.69
N GLY A 108 -20.54 5.82 3.31
CA GLY A 108 -21.91 5.33 3.17
C GLY A 108 -22.12 4.35 2.01
N ASP A 109 -21.22 4.34 1.03
CA ASP A 109 -21.27 3.43 -0.13
C ASP A 109 -20.51 2.13 0.17
N GLY A 110 -19.44 2.20 0.97
CA GLY A 110 -18.71 1.04 1.47
C GLY A 110 -18.05 0.20 0.39
N PHE A 111 -17.82 -1.08 0.68
CA PHE A 111 -17.25 -2.02 -0.28
C PHE A 111 -18.16 -3.23 -0.45
N GLY A 112 -18.20 -3.80 -1.66
CA GLY A 112 -19.01 -4.98 -1.98
C GLY A 112 -18.14 -6.16 -2.36
N TYR A 113 -18.58 -7.38 -2.04
CA TYR A 113 -17.86 -8.58 -2.46
C TYR A 113 -18.78 -9.78 -2.66
N SER A 114 -18.34 -10.75 -3.46
CA SER A 114 -19.03 -12.02 -3.70
C SER A 114 -18.44 -13.15 -2.86
N THR A 115 -19.24 -14.16 -2.53
CA THR A 115 -18.80 -15.37 -1.83
C THR A 115 -18.80 -16.61 -2.74
N SER A 116 -18.21 -17.70 -2.26
CA SER A 116 -18.24 -19.01 -2.93
C SER A 116 -19.64 -19.62 -3.00
N GLY A 117 -20.56 -19.19 -2.14
CA GLY A 117 -21.98 -19.56 -2.19
C GLY A 117 -22.76 -18.84 -3.29
N GLY A 118 -22.14 -17.88 -3.99
CA GLY A 118 -22.81 -17.02 -4.96
C GLY A 118 -23.59 -15.87 -4.31
N ASN A 119 -23.34 -15.60 -3.03
CA ASN A 119 -23.95 -14.50 -2.29
C ASN A 119 -23.11 -13.22 -2.41
N TYR A 120 -23.69 -12.08 -2.06
CA TYR A 120 -23.00 -10.80 -1.99
C TYR A 120 -23.17 -10.15 -0.62
N ALA A 121 -22.18 -9.37 -0.21
CA ALA A 121 -22.24 -8.58 1.02
C ALA A 121 -21.64 -7.19 0.80
N THR A 122 -22.23 -6.19 1.43
CA THR A 122 -21.82 -4.79 1.39
C THR A 122 -21.83 -4.20 2.80
N PRO A 123 -20.70 -4.23 3.53
CA PRO A 123 -20.52 -3.41 4.72
C PRO A 123 -20.30 -1.93 4.37
N PHE A 124 -20.97 -1.03 5.09
CA PHE A 124 -20.89 0.42 4.90
C PHE A 124 -21.19 1.18 6.20
N PHE A 125 -20.86 2.47 6.24
CA PHE A 125 -21.12 3.35 7.38
C PHE A 125 -22.45 4.11 7.21
N ALA A 126 -23.45 3.75 8.00
CA ALA A 126 -24.79 4.31 7.96
C ALA A 126 -24.91 5.60 8.80
N SER A 127 -24.32 6.70 8.31
CA SER A 127 -24.35 8.00 9.00
C SER A 127 -25.74 8.64 9.10
N PHE A 128 -26.71 8.12 8.33
CA PHE A 128 -28.10 8.60 8.30
C PHE A 128 -28.96 8.05 9.45
N LEU A 129 -28.47 7.08 10.22
CA LEU A 129 -29.19 6.56 11.38
C LEU A 129 -29.17 7.55 12.55
N PRO A 130 -30.16 7.51 13.46
CA PRO A 130 -30.13 8.32 14.69
C PRO A 130 -28.87 8.11 15.54
N THR A 131 -28.35 6.88 15.53
CA THR A 131 -27.03 6.53 16.05
C THR A 131 -26.20 5.99 14.88
N PRO A 132 -25.26 6.77 14.33
CA PRO A 132 -24.38 6.31 13.26
C PRO A 132 -23.60 5.04 13.66
N GLY A 133 -23.43 4.15 12.69
CA GLY A 133 -22.74 2.88 12.88
C GLY A 133 -22.58 2.14 11.55
N TYR A 134 -22.03 0.91 11.59
CA TYR A 134 -21.92 0.10 10.40
C TYR A 134 -23.09 -0.86 10.26
N LEU A 135 -23.52 -1.05 9.02
CA LEU A 135 -24.45 -2.09 8.61
C LEU A 135 -23.77 -2.99 7.58
N GLU A 136 -24.24 -4.22 7.46
CA GLU A 136 -24.01 -5.07 6.30
C GLU A 136 -25.36 -5.28 5.59
N VAL A 137 -25.42 -4.97 4.30
CA VAL A 137 -26.42 -5.57 3.40
C VAL A 137 -25.86 -6.88 2.87
N PHE A 138 -26.60 -7.97 3.06
CA PHE A 138 -26.32 -9.28 2.50
C PHE A 138 -27.44 -9.64 1.53
N SER A 139 -27.07 -10.14 0.35
CA SER A 139 -28.01 -10.62 -0.65
C SER A 139 -27.64 -12.01 -1.17
N ALA A 140 -28.65 -12.84 -1.37
CA ALA A 140 -28.49 -14.22 -1.81
C ALA A 140 -29.45 -14.57 -2.96
N PRO A 141 -29.14 -15.59 -3.78
CA PRO A 141 -30.08 -16.05 -4.80
C PRO A 141 -31.38 -16.60 -4.18
N PRO A 142 -32.54 -16.36 -4.81
CA PRO A 142 -32.74 -15.64 -6.07
C PRO A 142 -32.69 -14.10 -5.90
N PHE A 143 -31.88 -13.41 -6.71
CA PHE A 143 -31.77 -11.96 -6.62
C PHE A 143 -33.04 -11.26 -7.15
N ILE A 144 -33.71 -10.52 -6.28
CA ILE A 144 -34.78 -9.60 -6.64
C ILE A 144 -34.17 -8.20 -6.78
N PRO A 145 -34.24 -7.55 -7.94
CA PRO A 145 -33.66 -6.22 -8.11
C PRO A 145 -34.25 -5.20 -7.14
N GLY A 146 -33.38 -4.38 -6.55
CA GLY A 146 -33.77 -3.25 -5.72
C GLY A 146 -33.68 -3.50 -4.21
N ALA A 147 -32.94 -2.63 -3.51
CA ALA A 147 -32.72 -2.69 -2.07
C ALA A 147 -33.98 -2.53 -1.20
N SER A 148 -35.10 -2.05 -1.78
CA SER A 148 -36.40 -2.03 -1.10
C SER A 148 -37.12 -3.38 -1.13
N ASN A 149 -36.58 -4.36 -1.84
CA ASN A 149 -37.20 -5.65 -2.11
C ASN A 149 -36.42 -6.82 -1.49
N LEU A 150 -35.77 -6.59 -0.34
CA LEU A 150 -35.04 -7.63 0.39
C LEU A 150 -35.96 -8.85 0.60
N GLY A 151 -35.57 -9.96 -0.02
CA GLY A 151 -36.24 -11.25 0.10
C GLY A 151 -36.00 -11.90 1.46
N PRO A 152 -36.63 -13.05 1.75
CA PRO A 152 -36.38 -13.80 2.97
C PRO A 152 -34.92 -14.30 3.11
N GLU A 153 -34.18 -14.36 2.01
CA GLU A 153 -32.76 -14.72 1.93
C GLU A 153 -31.80 -13.54 2.17
N ASP A 154 -32.30 -12.30 2.08
CA ASP A 154 -31.51 -11.09 2.21
C ASP A 154 -31.59 -10.52 3.64
N SER A 155 -30.65 -9.64 3.99
CA SER A 155 -30.70 -8.95 5.28
C SER A 155 -29.93 -7.63 5.25
N GLU A 156 -30.34 -6.68 6.09
CA GLU A 156 -29.57 -5.48 6.43
C GLU A 156 -29.43 -5.42 7.95
N LEU A 157 -28.23 -5.70 8.46
CA LEU A 157 -28.00 -5.91 9.89
C LEU A 157 -26.83 -5.09 10.43
N PRO A 158 -26.89 -4.61 11.68
CA PRO A 158 -25.78 -3.93 12.31
C PRO A 158 -24.54 -4.81 12.48
N VAL A 159 -23.38 -4.23 12.22
CA VAL A 159 -22.07 -4.86 12.41
C VAL A 159 -21.08 -3.89 13.06
N ASN A 160 -20.03 -4.43 13.66
CA ASN A 160 -18.88 -3.66 14.14
C ASN A 160 -17.71 -3.90 13.19
N PHE A 161 -17.34 -2.89 12.39
CA PHE A 161 -16.26 -2.98 11.42
C PHE A 161 -14.94 -2.43 11.96
N THR A 162 -13.84 -3.09 11.62
CA THR A 162 -12.48 -2.60 11.86
C THR A 162 -11.55 -2.93 10.69
N ALA A 163 -10.63 -2.03 10.38
CA ALA A 163 -9.53 -2.26 9.45
C ALA A 163 -8.23 -1.62 9.95
N THR A 164 -7.10 -2.29 9.75
CA THR A 164 -5.78 -1.78 10.19
C THR A 164 -4.73 -2.08 9.14
N LEU A 165 -3.82 -1.13 8.91
CA LEU A 165 -2.65 -1.33 8.08
C LEU A 165 -1.76 -2.43 8.66
N LEU A 166 -1.31 -3.35 7.80
CA LEU A 166 -0.25 -4.28 8.10
C LEU A 166 1.09 -3.54 7.93
N THR A 167 1.82 -3.36 9.03
CA THR A 167 3.17 -2.81 8.96
C THR A 167 4.12 -3.89 8.45
N ILE A 168 4.56 -3.77 7.21
CA ILE A 168 5.67 -4.57 6.69
C ILE A 168 6.97 -3.86 7.10
N PRO A 169 7.89 -4.49 7.84
CA PRO A 169 9.21 -3.91 8.07
C PRO A 169 9.87 -3.64 6.71
N GLU A 170 10.26 -2.40 6.44
CA GLU A 170 10.84 -2.03 5.15
C GLU A 170 12.02 -2.96 4.79
N PRO A 171 11.97 -3.68 3.67
CA PRO A 171 13.08 -4.52 3.25
C PRO A 171 14.23 -3.63 2.75
N GLY A 172 15.28 -3.48 3.58
CA GLY A 172 16.64 -3.19 3.12
C GLY A 172 16.98 -1.78 2.61
N SER A 173 16.02 -0.86 2.43
CA SER A 173 16.30 0.52 1.98
C SER A 173 17.31 1.24 2.90
N TYR A 174 17.15 1.08 4.21
CA TYR A 174 18.11 1.57 5.21
C TYR A 174 19.46 0.86 5.13
N ALA A 175 19.48 -0.45 4.87
CA ALA A 175 20.72 -1.22 4.77
C ALA A 175 21.54 -0.81 3.54
N LEU A 176 20.88 -0.54 2.40
CA LEU A 176 21.52 -0.03 1.19
C LEU A 176 22.00 1.42 1.35
N ALA A 177 21.21 2.28 2.02
CA ALA A 177 21.62 3.65 2.33
C ALA A 177 22.84 3.68 3.28
N LEU A 178 22.85 2.84 4.32
CA LEU A 178 23.97 2.70 5.25
C LEU A 178 25.21 2.10 4.57
N ALA A 179 25.04 1.09 3.71
CA ALA A 179 26.14 0.53 2.93
C ALA A 179 26.77 1.58 1.99
N GLY A 180 25.93 2.40 1.35
CA GLY A 180 26.38 3.52 0.51
C GLY A 180 27.18 4.57 1.29
N LEU A 181 26.70 4.97 2.46
CA LEU A 181 27.40 5.91 3.34
C LEU A 181 28.72 5.34 3.88
N ALA A 182 28.74 4.06 4.25
CA ALA A 182 29.96 3.38 4.72
C ALA A 182 31.03 3.31 3.62
N ALA A 183 30.64 2.99 2.38
CA ALA A 183 31.55 2.98 1.23
C ALA A 183 32.17 4.37 0.97
N LEU A 184 31.38 5.44 1.08
CA LEU A 184 31.86 6.83 0.97
C LEU A 184 32.83 7.22 2.09
N GLY A 185 32.63 6.72 3.31
CA GLY A 185 33.52 6.94 4.45
C GLY A 185 34.90 6.29 4.28
N VAL A 186 34.94 5.03 3.81
CA VAL A 186 36.19 4.29 3.57
C VAL A 186 37.03 4.94 2.46
N LEU A 187 36.38 5.45 1.40
CA LEU A 187 37.05 6.16 0.31
C LEU A 187 37.72 7.47 0.77
N ARG A 188 37.07 8.21 1.68
CA ARG A 188 37.66 9.44 2.27
C ARG A 188 38.81 9.14 3.25
N GLY A 189 38.74 8.04 3.99
CA GLY A 189 39.79 7.64 4.94
C GLY A 189 41.13 7.30 4.27
N ARG A 190 41.08 6.59 3.13
CA ARG A 190 42.27 6.20 2.35
C ARG A 190 43.04 7.37 1.73
N SER A 191 42.37 8.50 1.53
CA SER A 191 42.97 9.72 0.98
C SER A 191 43.88 10.43 1.98
N ARG A 192 43.71 10.19 3.29
CA ARG A 192 44.49 10.84 4.34
C ARG A 192 45.73 10.06 4.77
N THR A 193 45.73 8.74 4.62
CA THR A 193 46.86 7.88 5.05
C THR A 193 48.07 7.96 4.11
N LEU A 194 47.89 8.39 2.86
CA LEU A 194 48.99 8.58 1.89
C LEU A 194 49.74 9.91 2.07
N ALA A 195 49.24 10.84 2.87
CA ALA A 195 49.89 12.14 3.13
C ALA A 195 50.86 12.14 4.33
N GLY A 196 50.89 11.06 5.14
CA GLY A 196 51.66 11.00 6.39
C GLY A 196 53.03 10.32 6.32
N ALA A 197 53.40 9.69 5.20
CA ALA A 197 54.57 8.80 5.14
C ALA A 197 55.90 9.45 4.70
N HIS A 198 56.07 10.77 4.86
CA HIS A 198 57.34 11.45 4.55
C HIS A 198 57.71 12.46 5.63
N ARG A 199 58.13 11.98 6.81
CA ARG A 199 58.99 12.74 7.74
C ARG A 199 59.62 11.80 8.77
N LEU A 200 60.63 11.03 8.35
CA LEU A 200 61.65 10.44 9.22
C LEU A 200 62.96 10.28 8.43
N SER A 201 63.91 11.20 8.66
CA SER A 201 65.36 10.94 8.84
C SER A 201 66.23 12.12 8.37
N ALA A 202 67.18 12.43 9.25
CA ALA A 202 68.36 13.29 9.14
C ALA A 202 68.11 14.81 9.12
#